data_AF-A0A1F5YRL9-F1
#
_entry.id   AF-A0A1F5YRL9-F1
#
_cell.length_a   1.000
_cell.length_b   1.000
_cell.length_c   1.000
_cell.angle_alpha   90.00
_cell.angle_beta   90.00
_cell.angle_gamma   90.00
#
_symmetry.space_group_name_H-M   'P 1'
#
loop_
_entity.id
_entity.type
_entity.pdbx_description
1 polymer ?
#
loop_
_entity_poly.entity_id
_entity_poly.type
_entity_poly.pdbx_seq_one_letter_code
_entity_poly.pdbx_strand_id
1 'polypeptide(L)'
;MDIDYMKGLIKGKVAEMIFQEMFKQTGKFLIIPTGYEYNLPELAQYQNNLQNQNVISSIRTEPDFLLLTHGKNNERQAYFVEVKYREEINPIDLIEISKKLLEHWNPCWLFVASGDGFYFSPCHAVINSQGKIEKLTENWVKKEIQDKGLKVLEEYIRK
;
A
#
# COMPACT_ATOMS: atom_id res chain seq x y z
N MET A 1 -1.81 26.23 -4.41
CA MET A 1 -1.69 24.80 -4.10
C MET A 1 -2.69 24.53 -3.00
N ASP A 2 -3.62 23.60 -3.23
CA ASP A 2 -4.72 23.32 -2.29
C ASP A 2 -4.15 22.65 -1.03
N ILE A 3 -4.47 23.22 0.14
CA ILE A 3 -4.00 22.74 1.44
C ILE A 3 -4.52 21.32 1.70
N ASP A 4 -5.74 21.02 1.28
CA ASP A 4 -6.35 19.72 1.54
C ASP A 4 -5.76 18.63 0.65
N TYR A 5 -5.39 18.98 -0.59
CA TYR A 5 -4.58 18.12 -1.45
C TYR A 5 -3.22 17.79 -0.80
N MET A 6 -2.51 18.80 -0.29
CA MET A 6 -1.23 18.60 0.39
C MET A 6 -1.35 17.74 1.64
N LYS A 7 -2.40 17.93 2.45
CA LYS A 7 -2.69 17.06 3.60
C LYS A 7 -2.91 15.61 3.15
N GLY A 8 -3.64 15.40 2.05
CA GLY A 8 -3.85 14.07 1.48
C GLY A 8 -2.55 13.36 1.12
N LEU A 9 -1.63 14.06 0.46
CA LEU A 9 -0.29 13.53 0.13
C LEU A 9 0.51 13.16 1.37
N ILE A 10 0.53 14.05 2.38
CA ILE A 10 1.24 13.79 3.65
C ILE A 10 0.66 12.55 4.35
N LYS A 11 -0.68 12.43 4.42
CA LYS A 11 -1.36 11.27 5.01
C LYS A 11 -0.99 9.97 4.32
N GLY A 12 -0.99 9.97 2.98
CA GLY A 12 -0.54 8.83 2.18
C GLY A 12 0.90 8.44 2.50
N LYS A 13 1.81 9.42 2.50
CA LYS A 13 3.23 9.16 2.75
C LYS A 13 3.53 8.62 4.14
N VAL A 14 2.84 9.16 5.15
CA VAL A 14 2.95 8.65 6.53
C VAL A 14 2.48 7.19 6.60
N ALA A 15 1.39 6.83 5.92
CA ALA A 15 0.92 5.44 5.89
C ALA A 15 1.92 4.48 5.21
N GLU A 16 2.52 4.89 4.08
CA GLU A 16 3.58 4.13 3.41
C GLU A 16 4.79 3.91 4.34
N MET A 17 5.26 4.95 5.01
CA MET A 17 6.39 4.87 5.94
C MET A 17 6.08 3.93 7.12
N ILE A 18 4.87 4.03 7.69
CA ILE A 18 4.44 3.15 8.77
C ILE A 18 4.39 1.69 8.30
N PHE A 19 3.79 1.42 7.14
CA PHE A 19 3.79 0.07 6.55
C PHE A 19 5.22 -0.47 6.41
N GLN A 20 6.10 0.31 5.77
CA GLN A 20 7.47 -0.08 5.51
C GLN A 20 8.24 -0.39 6.81
N GLU A 21 8.16 0.48 7.81
CA GLU A 21 8.88 0.28 9.07
C GLU A 21 8.30 -0.85 9.92
N MET A 22 6.97 -1.02 9.95
CA MET A 22 6.34 -2.13 10.66
C MET A 22 6.79 -3.49 10.12
N PHE A 23 6.77 -3.67 8.81
CA PHE A 23 7.14 -4.95 8.20
C PHE A 23 8.66 -5.19 8.26
N LYS A 24 9.51 -4.15 8.14
CA LYS A 24 10.97 -4.27 8.30
C LYS A 24 11.34 -4.76 9.69
N GLN A 25 10.74 -4.20 10.74
CA GLN A 25 11.03 -4.55 12.14
C GLN A 25 10.74 -6.02 12.47
N THR A 26 9.93 -6.70 11.67
CA THR A 26 9.68 -8.13 11.87
C THR A 26 10.92 -9.00 11.58
N GLY A 27 11.84 -8.51 10.75
CA GLY A 27 12.98 -9.27 10.23
C GLY A 27 12.61 -10.43 9.30
N LYS A 28 11.32 -10.61 8.96
CA LYS A 28 10.81 -11.72 8.14
C LYS A 28 10.69 -11.38 6.66
N PHE A 29 10.68 -10.09 6.34
CA PHE A 29 10.38 -9.60 5.01
C PHE A 29 11.47 -8.67 4.49
N LEU A 30 11.72 -8.75 3.19
CA LEU A 30 12.40 -7.71 2.42
C LEU A 30 11.32 -6.85 1.75
N ILE A 31 11.42 -5.54 1.91
CA ILE A 31 10.45 -4.56 1.36
C ILE A 31 11.18 -3.68 0.36
N ILE A 32 10.68 -3.65 -0.86
CA ILE A 32 11.24 -2.88 -1.96
C ILE A 32 10.18 -1.84 -2.37
N PRO A 33 10.43 -0.52 -2.23
CA PRO A 33 9.55 0.50 -2.77
C PRO A 33 9.51 0.41 -4.29
N THR A 34 8.32 0.40 -4.87
CA THR A 34 8.08 0.27 -6.31
C THR A 34 7.26 1.43 -6.88
N GLY A 35 6.54 2.18 -6.04
CA GLY A 35 5.62 3.24 -6.47
C GLY A 35 6.24 4.30 -7.41
N TYR A 36 5.40 4.82 -8.31
CA TYR A 36 5.74 5.74 -9.40
C TYR A 36 6.50 7.01 -8.99
N GLU A 37 6.32 7.50 -7.75
CA GLU A 37 6.96 8.72 -7.25
C GLU A 37 8.48 8.69 -7.28
N TYR A 38 9.09 7.50 -7.21
CA TYR A 38 10.55 7.36 -7.26
C TYR A 38 11.11 7.46 -8.69
N ASN A 39 10.30 7.17 -9.71
CA ASN A 39 10.70 7.14 -11.14
C ASN A 39 10.22 8.39 -11.92
N LEU A 40 9.46 9.27 -11.26
CA LEU A 40 8.77 10.42 -11.85
C LEU A 40 9.68 11.44 -12.58
N PRO A 41 10.83 11.86 -12.01
CA PRO A 41 11.70 12.86 -12.66
C PRO A 41 12.30 12.36 -13.98
N GLU A 42 12.59 11.07 -14.05
CA GLU A 42 13.20 10.44 -15.22
C GLU A 42 12.15 10.16 -16.29
N LEU A 43 10.99 9.63 -15.90
CA LEU A 43 9.91 9.29 -16.84
C LEU A 43 9.18 10.51 -17.41
N ALA A 44 9.09 11.62 -16.66
CA ALA A 44 8.51 12.88 -17.16
C ALA A 44 9.22 13.41 -18.42
N GLN A 45 10.52 13.13 -18.57
CA GLN A 45 11.29 13.51 -19.76
C GLN A 45 10.89 12.72 -21.01
N TYR A 46 10.33 11.52 -20.83
CA TYR A 46 9.94 10.63 -21.93
C TYR A 46 8.43 10.69 -22.25
N GLN A 47 7.61 11.32 -21.40
CA GLN A 47 6.15 11.40 -21.60
C GLN A 47 5.75 12.05 -22.93
N ASN A 48 6.55 12.98 -23.47
CA ASN A 48 6.27 13.65 -24.74
C ASN A 48 6.72 12.86 -25.99
N ASN A 49 7.50 11.79 -25.82
CA ASN A 49 8.15 11.08 -26.93
C ASN A 49 7.80 9.57 -27.03
N LEU A 50 6.97 9.04 -26.13
CA LEU A 50 6.61 7.62 -26.14
C LEU A 50 5.28 7.38 -26.86
N GLN A 51 5.31 6.60 -27.94
CA GLN A 51 4.11 6.14 -28.66
C GLN A 51 3.23 5.18 -27.83
N ASN A 52 3.72 4.69 -26.68
CA ASN A 52 3.08 3.65 -25.88
C ASN A 52 2.48 4.22 -24.57
N GLN A 53 1.39 4.99 -24.70
CA GLN A 53 0.64 5.50 -23.54
C GLN A 53 0.19 4.40 -22.56
N ASN A 54 -0.07 3.19 -23.08
CA ASN A 54 -0.44 2.02 -22.28
C ASN A 54 0.64 1.57 -21.28
N VAL A 55 1.93 1.75 -21.62
CA VAL A 55 3.03 1.42 -20.70
C VAL A 55 3.08 2.46 -19.59
N ILE A 56 2.94 3.75 -19.93
CA ILE A 56 2.92 4.83 -18.94
C ILE A 56 1.72 4.69 -17.99
N SER A 57 0.54 4.29 -18.48
CA SER A 57 -0.62 4.06 -17.62
C SER A 57 -0.43 2.90 -16.65
N SER A 58 0.23 1.81 -17.06
CA SER A 58 0.52 0.68 -16.16
C SER A 58 1.54 1.03 -15.07
N ILE A 59 2.54 1.88 -15.38
CA ILE A 59 3.51 2.34 -14.38
C ILE A 59 2.85 3.34 -13.41
N ARG A 60 1.88 4.15 -13.86
CA ARG A 60 1.11 5.04 -12.97
C ARG A 60 0.23 4.30 -11.95
N THR A 61 -0.12 3.05 -12.24
CA THR A 61 -0.90 2.18 -11.35
C THR A 61 -0.02 1.19 -10.60
N GLU A 62 1.31 1.34 -10.67
CA GLU A 62 2.27 0.48 -9.97
C GLU A 62 2.05 0.53 -8.46
N PRO A 63 1.93 -0.63 -7.78
CA PRO A 63 1.77 -0.70 -6.35
C PRO A 63 2.94 -0.07 -5.60
N ASP A 64 2.67 0.44 -4.40
CA ASP A 64 3.68 1.15 -3.60
C ASP A 64 4.90 0.28 -3.22
N PHE A 65 4.70 -1.02 -2.97
CA PHE A 65 5.76 -1.93 -2.55
C PHE A 65 5.70 -3.33 -3.19
N LEU A 66 6.87 -3.93 -3.33
CA LEU A 66 7.07 -5.36 -3.44
C LEU A 66 7.56 -5.93 -2.10
N LEU A 67 6.77 -6.81 -1.51
CA LEU A 67 7.04 -7.50 -0.25
C LEU A 67 7.48 -8.94 -0.52
N LEU A 68 8.70 -9.29 -0.10
CA LEU A 68 9.27 -10.62 -0.28
C LEU A 68 9.41 -11.33 1.07
N THR A 69 8.94 -12.58 1.16
CA THR A 69 9.05 -13.40 2.38
C THR A 69 10.34 -14.21 2.41
N HIS A 70 10.93 -14.34 3.60
CA HIS A 70 11.98 -15.32 3.87
C HIS A 70 11.36 -16.54 4.59
N GLY A 71 10.92 -17.53 3.81
CA GLY A 71 10.36 -18.77 4.35
C GLY A 71 11.41 -19.70 4.97
N LYS A 72 11.03 -20.49 5.97
CA LYS A 72 11.91 -21.49 6.62
C LYS A 72 12.38 -22.62 5.69
N ASN A 73 11.66 -22.86 4.58
CA ASN A 73 11.90 -23.95 3.62
C ASN A 73 12.34 -23.45 2.23
N ASN A 74 13.01 -22.30 2.13
CA ASN A 74 13.39 -21.66 0.85
C ASN A 74 12.23 -21.23 -0.06
N GLU A 75 10.97 -21.37 0.37
CA GLU A 75 9.84 -20.77 -0.33
C GLU A 75 9.87 -19.25 -0.15
N ARG A 76 10.10 -18.54 -1.26
CA ARG A 76 10.03 -17.08 -1.35
C ARG A 76 8.72 -16.73 -2.01
N GLN A 77 7.85 -16.04 -1.30
CA GLN A 77 6.63 -15.48 -1.85
C GLN A 77 6.84 -13.99 -2.05
N ALA A 78 6.26 -13.48 -3.14
CA ALA A 78 6.32 -12.10 -3.54
C ALA A 78 4.91 -11.54 -3.59
N TYR A 79 4.71 -10.38 -2.97
CA TYR A 79 3.43 -9.72 -2.88
C TYR A 79 3.59 -8.27 -3.31
N PHE A 80 2.90 -7.88 -4.38
CA PHE A 80 2.67 -6.47 -4.63
C PHE A 80 1.67 -5.94 -3.60
N VAL A 81 1.98 -4.80 -2.99
CA VAL A 81 1.18 -4.18 -1.94
C VAL A 81 0.93 -2.72 -2.28
N GLU A 82 -0.35 -2.38 -2.37
CA GLU A 82 -0.80 -0.99 -2.39
C GLU A 82 -1.10 -0.54 -0.95
N VAL A 83 -0.66 0.68 -0.60
CA VAL A 83 -0.90 1.31 0.69
C VAL A 83 -1.91 2.45 0.55
N LYS A 84 -2.90 2.48 1.44
CA LYS A 84 -3.86 3.58 1.53
C LYS A 84 -4.03 4.03 2.97
N TYR A 85 -4.19 5.35 3.14
CA TYR A 85 -4.76 5.91 4.36
C TYR A 85 -6.25 6.19 4.15
N ARG A 86 -7.07 5.87 5.15
CA ARG A 86 -8.49 6.22 5.21
C ARG A 86 -8.86 6.62 6.63
N GLU A 87 -9.60 7.72 6.77
CA GLU A 87 -10.16 8.11 8.08
C GLU A 87 -11.24 7.12 8.52
N GLU A 88 -12.05 6.67 7.56
CA GLU A 88 -13.08 5.66 7.74
C GLU A 88 -13.01 4.62 6.60
N ILE A 89 -13.21 3.36 6.95
CA ILE A 89 -13.22 2.26 5.99
C ILE A 89 -14.54 2.28 5.22
N ASN A 90 -14.47 2.57 3.91
CA ASN A 90 -15.62 2.51 3.00
C ASN A 90 -15.51 1.30 2.06
N PRO A 91 -16.39 0.28 2.19
CA PRO A 91 -16.34 -0.93 1.36
C PRO A 91 -16.40 -0.67 -0.14
N ILE A 92 -17.16 0.33 -0.61
CA ILE A 92 -17.30 0.64 -2.04
C ILE A 92 -15.96 1.13 -2.59
N ASP A 93 -15.32 2.06 -1.87
CA ASP A 93 -13.98 2.59 -2.23
C ASP A 93 -12.94 1.46 -2.27
N LEU A 94 -12.94 0.55 -1.28
CA LEU A 94 -12.00 -0.57 -1.25
C LEU A 94 -12.19 -1.55 -2.43
N ILE A 95 -13.43 -1.79 -2.85
CA ILE A 95 -13.73 -2.61 -4.04
C ILE A 95 -13.20 -1.93 -5.30
N GLU A 96 -13.44 -0.62 -5.45
CA GLU A 96 -13.00 0.13 -6.63
C GLU A 96 -11.47 0.14 -6.74
N ILE A 97 -10.76 0.39 -5.64
CA ILE A 97 -9.30 0.33 -5.59
C ILE A 97 -8.82 -1.08 -5.96
N SER A 98 -9.40 -2.09 -5.35
CA SER A 98 -9.02 -3.50 -5.57
C SER A 98 -9.23 -3.93 -7.02
N LYS A 99 -10.34 -3.52 -7.66
CA LYS A 99 -10.59 -3.78 -9.09
C LYS A 99 -9.54 -3.13 -9.98
N LYS A 100 -9.27 -1.83 -9.77
CA LYS A 100 -8.28 -1.07 -10.55
C LYS A 100 -6.88 -1.67 -10.44
N LEU A 101 -6.48 -2.09 -9.24
CA LEU A 101 -5.18 -2.76 -9.03
C LEU A 101 -5.12 -4.07 -9.82
N LEU A 102 -6.15 -4.90 -9.72
CA LEU A 102 -6.17 -6.22 -10.37
C LEU A 102 -6.28 -6.18 -11.90
N GLU A 103 -6.62 -5.04 -12.50
CA GLU A 103 -6.57 -4.86 -13.97
C GLU A 103 -5.14 -5.03 -14.52
N HIS A 104 -4.13 -4.61 -13.76
CA HIS A 104 -2.74 -4.58 -14.20
C HIS A 104 -1.79 -5.37 -13.29
N TRP A 105 -2.16 -5.55 -12.02
CA TRP A 105 -1.32 -6.12 -10.98
C TRP A 105 -2.06 -7.25 -10.26
N ASN A 106 -2.00 -8.46 -10.83
CA ASN A 106 -2.61 -9.65 -10.25
C ASN A 106 -1.54 -10.74 -10.05
N PRO A 107 -1.28 -11.20 -8.81
CA PRO A 107 -1.95 -10.83 -7.55
C PRO A 107 -1.44 -9.51 -6.95
N CYS A 108 -2.33 -8.78 -6.29
CA CYS A 108 -2.01 -7.60 -5.49
C CYS A 108 -2.77 -7.63 -4.14
N TRP A 109 -2.14 -7.04 -3.12
CA TRP A 109 -2.66 -6.91 -1.78
C TRP A 109 -2.91 -5.45 -1.45
N LEU A 110 -3.94 -5.22 -0.64
CA LEU A 110 -4.29 -3.89 -0.15
C LEU A 110 -3.98 -3.81 1.34
N PHE A 111 -3.15 -2.83 1.70
CA PHE A 111 -2.93 -2.41 3.07
C PHE A 111 -3.65 -1.08 3.32
N VAL A 112 -4.45 -1.02 4.38
CA VAL A 112 -5.15 0.21 4.78
C VAL A 112 -4.77 0.60 6.19
N ALA A 113 -4.21 1.80 6.35
CA ALA A 113 -4.05 2.46 7.63
C ALA A 113 -5.30 3.31 7.92
N SER A 114 -5.88 3.10 9.08
CA SER A 114 -7.05 3.84 9.58
C SER A 114 -6.84 4.22 11.04
N GLY A 115 -7.61 5.18 11.51
CA GLY A 115 -7.51 5.66 12.89
C GLY A 115 -7.85 4.62 13.95
N ASP A 116 -8.42 3.48 13.57
CA ASP A 116 -8.78 2.37 14.45
C ASP A 116 -7.87 1.12 14.28
N GLY A 117 -6.87 1.22 13.41
CA GLY A 117 -5.85 0.20 13.22
C GLY A 117 -5.42 0.00 11.77
N PHE A 118 -4.81 -1.15 11.53
CA PHE A 118 -4.29 -1.54 10.22
C PHE A 118 -5.05 -2.74 9.68
N TYR A 119 -5.20 -2.75 8.36
CA TYR A 119 -5.93 -3.76 7.61
C TYR A 119 -5.06 -4.27 6.48
N PHE A 120 -5.15 -5.56 6.19
CA PHE A 120 -4.32 -6.17 5.15
C PHE A 120 -5.00 -7.40 4.56
N SER A 121 -5.31 -7.38 3.26
CA SER A 121 -5.93 -8.50 2.57
C SER A 121 -5.59 -8.52 1.08
N PRO A 122 -5.62 -9.69 0.43
CA PRO A 122 -5.55 -9.77 -1.03
C PRO A 122 -6.72 -9.01 -1.68
N CYS A 123 -6.48 -8.29 -2.78
CA CYS A 123 -7.53 -7.53 -3.47
C CYS A 123 -8.69 -8.43 -3.93
N HIS A 124 -8.42 -9.67 -4.35
CA HIS A 124 -9.49 -10.61 -4.73
C HIS A 124 -10.40 -10.96 -3.55
N ALA A 125 -9.85 -11.08 -2.34
CA ALA A 125 -10.61 -11.37 -1.13
C ALA A 125 -11.46 -10.17 -0.72
N VAL A 126 -10.94 -8.95 -0.85
CA VAL A 126 -11.69 -7.70 -0.63
C VAL A 126 -12.90 -7.63 -1.57
N ILE A 127 -12.72 -7.93 -2.87
CA ILE A 127 -13.83 -7.95 -3.84
C ILE A 127 -14.86 -9.03 -3.49
N ASN A 128 -14.41 -10.27 -3.25
CA ASN A 128 -15.29 -11.40 -2.98
C ASN A 128 -16.08 -11.25 -1.68
N SER A 129 -15.52 -10.53 -0.70
CA SER A 129 -16.17 -10.23 0.58
C SER A 129 -16.93 -8.90 0.59
N GLN A 130 -17.25 -8.35 -0.60
CA GLN A 130 -18.03 -7.12 -0.78
C GLN A 130 -17.41 -5.91 -0.06
N GLY A 131 -16.09 -5.76 -0.17
CA GLY A 131 -15.34 -4.61 0.35
C GLY A 131 -14.95 -4.74 1.82
N LYS A 132 -15.24 -5.87 2.46
CA LYS A 132 -14.71 -6.16 3.79
C LYS A 132 -13.21 -6.43 3.69
N ILE A 133 -12.42 -5.77 4.53
CA ILE A 133 -10.98 -5.99 4.65
C ILE A 133 -10.64 -6.50 6.04
N GLU A 134 -9.74 -7.46 6.14
CA GLU A 134 -9.36 -8.07 7.42
C GLU A 134 -8.34 -7.19 8.15
N LYS A 135 -8.41 -7.19 9.49
CA LYS A 135 -7.39 -6.54 10.33
C LYS A 135 -6.04 -7.22 10.12
N LEU A 136 -4.97 -6.44 10.18
CA LEU A 136 -3.61 -6.93 10.11
C LEU A 136 -3.34 -7.90 11.27
N THR A 137 -3.07 -9.15 10.93
CA THR A 137 -2.88 -10.21 11.94
C THR A 137 -1.44 -10.24 12.47
N GLU A 138 -1.26 -10.83 13.66
CA GLU A 138 0.05 -10.96 14.29
C GLU A 138 1.02 -11.90 13.56
N ASN A 139 0.49 -12.71 12.63
CA ASN A 139 1.31 -13.55 11.75
C ASN A 139 2.18 -12.69 10.83
N TRP A 140 1.63 -11.57 10.34
CA TRP A 140 2.34 -10.59 9.53
C TRP A 140 3.21 -9.70 10.41
N VAL A 141 2.58 -8.96 11.34
CA VAL A 141 3.27 -7.97 12.19
C VAL A 141 2.75 -8.13 13.62
N LYS A 142 3.64 -8.36 14.58
CA LYS A 142 3.26 -8.52 16.01
C LYS A 142 2.48 -7.31 16.52
N LYS A 143 1.53 -7.54 17.43
CA LYS A 143 0.66 -6.48 17.96
C LYS A 143 1.43 -5.28 18.53
N GLU A 144 2.53 -5.53 19.25
CA GLU A 144 3.39 -4.47 19.80
C GLU A 144 3.93 -3.51 18.72
N ILE A 145 4.30 -4.03 17.54
CA ILE A 145 4.81 -3.21 16.43
C ILE A 145 3.64 -2.44 15.79
N GLN A 146 2.48 -3.08 15.64
CA GLN A 146 1.27 -2.39 15.17
C GLN A 146 0.87 -1.24 16.09
N ASP A 147 0.91 -1.44 17.40
CA ASP A 147 0.54 -0.41 18.37
C ASP A 147 1.50 0.79 18.33
N LYS A 148 2.80 0.56 18.10
CA LYS A 148 3.77 1.63 17.85
C LYS A 148 3.45 2.39 16.55
N GLY A 149 3.13 1.66 15.47
CA GLY A 149 2.72 2.27 14.21
C GLY A 149 1.46 3.12 14.34
N LEU A 150 0.46 2.67 15.11
CA LEU A 150 -0.78 3.41 15.33
C LEU A 150 -0.53 4.70 16.11
N LYS A 151 0.34 4.68 17.13
CA LYS A 151 0.74 5.90 17.86
C LYS A 151 1.37 6.94 16.93
N VAL A 152 2.25 6.52 16.02
CA VAL A 152 2.84 7.42 15.01
C VAL A 152 1.76 7.98 14.09
N LEU A 153 0.83 7.14 13.63
CA LEU A 153 -0.30 7.59 12.81
C LEU A 153 -1.12 8.68 13.51
N GLU A 154 -1.43 8.47 14.80
CA GLU A 154 -2.17 9.43 15.63
C GLU A 154 -1.41 10.75 15.81
N GLU A 155 -0.11 10.68 16.11
CA GLU A 155 0.72 11.86 16.35
C GLU A 155 0.88 12.76 15.12
N TYR A 156 0.93 12.18 13.92
CA TYR A 156 1.22 12.91 12.68
C TYR A 156 -0.02 13.25 11.85
N ILE A 157 -1.13 12.52 12.01
CA ILE A 157 -2.33 12.71 11.19
C ILE A 157 -3.54 13.22 11.97
N ARG A 158 -3.68 12.87 13.25
CA ARG A 158 -4.90 13.16 14.04
C ARG A 158 -4.77 14.34 15.01
N LYS A 159 -3.63 15.02 15.04
CA LYS A 159 -3.47 16.28 15.80
C LYS A 159 -4.10 17.46 15.09
#